data_AF-A0A8J8DUV1-F1
#
_entry.id   AF-A0A8J8DUV1-F1
#
_cell.length_a   1.000
_cell.length_b   1.000
_cell.length_c   1.000
_cell.angle_alpha   90.00
_cell.angle_beta   90.00
_cell.angle_gamma   90.00
#
_symmetry.space_group_name_H-M   'P 1'
#
loop_
_entity.id
_entity.type
_entity.pdbx_description
1 polymer ?
#
loop_
_entity_poly.entity_id
_entity_poly.type
_entity_poly.pdbx_seq_one_letter_code
_entity_poly.pdbx_strand_id
1 'polypeptide(L)'
;MQRVCSLVIAVLLILSTTLGYLYHGERNDVENAKGGIFQASTMAIFCLSDMAALETMLENNVSDDVLRERLSRYTYCAWELSGASFSLYELTGENKYWNLYVAGGNLESYFSTAVNSPDPREKVSKDVRIFNELSEELSSILQNGGVENLTDAEAERLFNLAQSLSG
;
A
#
# COMPACT_ATOMS: atom_id res chain seq x y z
N MET A 1 7.56 52.51 31.38
CA MET A 1 7.44 52.09 29.97
C MET A 1 8.46 51.03 29.58
N GLN A 2 9.77 51.27 29.69
CA GLN A 2 10.81 50.27 29.33
C GLN A 2 10.63 48.89 30.01
N ARG A 3 10.40 48.84 31.32
CA ARG A 3 10.19 47.57 32.04
C ARG A 3 8.96 46.78 31.56
N VAL A 4 7.91 47.48 31.13
CA VAL A 4 6.69 46.86 30.61
C VAL A 4 6.93 46.31 29.20
N CYS A 5 7.63 47.06 28.35
CA CYS A 5 8.01 46.59 27.02
C CYS A 5 8.94 45.37 27.08
N SER A 6 9.91 45.35 28.01
CA SER A 6 10.80 44.19 28.20
C SER A 6 10.05 42.94 28.67
N LEU A 7 9.04 43.10 29.53
CA LEU A 7 8.17 42.00 29.96
C LEU A 7 7.32 41.45 28.82
N VAL A 8 6.74 42.33 27.99
CA VAL A 8 5.95 41.94 26.82
C VAL A 8 6.82 41.16 25.82
N ILE A 9 8.05 41.62 25.55
CA ILE A 9 8.98 40.94 24.66
C ILE A 9 9.38 39.56 25.22
N ALA A 10 9.66 39.46 26.52
CA ALA A 10 9.99 38.19 27.16
C ALA A 10 8.84 37.17 27.06
N VAL A 11 7.59 37.61 27.28
CA VAL A 11 6.41 36.75 27.14
C VAL A 11 6.22 36.28 25.70
N LEU A 12 6.40 37.16 24.71
CA LEU A 12 6.30 36.80 23.28
C LEU A 12 7.36 35.79 22.86
N LEU A 13 8.59 35.88 23.38
CA LEU A 13 9.66 34.92 23.10
C LEU A 13 9.39 33.55 23.70
N ILE A 14 8.81 33.48 24.90
CA ILE A 14 8.41 32.21 25.53
C ILE A 14 7.25 31.58 24.75
N LEU A 15 6.27 32.39 24.32
CA LEU A 15 5.14 31.91 23.51
C LEU A 15 5.60 31.43 22.12
N SER A 16 6.50 32.14 21.46
CA SER A 16 6.99 31.73 20.14
C SER A 16 7.82 30.44 20.19
N THR A 17 8.64 30.27 21.22
CA THR A 17 9.44 29.05 21.42
C THR A 17 8.57 27.85 21.80
N THR A 18 7.56 28.02 22.65
CA THR A 18 6.62 26.94 23.00
C THR A 18 5.75 26.52 21.83
N LEU A 19 5.20 27.47 21.07
CA LEU A 19 4.47 27.19 19.82
C LEU A 19 5.36 26.52 18.77
N GLY A 20 6.60 27.00 18.62
CA GLY A 20 7.57 26.39 17.71
C GLY A 20 7.89 24.95 18.10
N TYR A 21 8.06 24.66 19.39
CA TYR A 21 8.31 23.30 19.88
C TYR A 21 7.13 22.37 19.65
N LEU A 22 5.90 22.82 19.96
CA LEU A 22 4.68 22.03 19.72
C LEU A 22 4.47 21.76 18.22
N TYR A 23 4.64 22.78 17.38
CA TYR A 23 4.53 22.65 15.93
C TYR A 23 5.57 21.69 15.34
N HIS A 24 6.83 21.76 15.81
CA HIS A 24 7.86 20.82 15.39
C HIS A 24 7.62 19.40 15.91
N GLY A 25 7.07 19.26 17.12
CA GLY A 25 6.65 17.97 17.66
C GLY A 25 5.56 17.32 16.82
N GLU A 26 4.45 18.03 16.59
CA GLU A 26 3.35 17.54 15.75
C GLU A 26 3.81 17.22 14.32
N ARG A 27 4.68 18.06 13.74
CA ARG A 27 5.24 17.82 12.42
C ARG A 27 6.07 16.54 12.37
N ASN A 28 6.90 16.27 13.39
CA ASN A 28 7.66 15.03 13.47
C ASN A 28 6.74 13.80 13.60
N ASP A 29 5.67 13.91 14.38
CA ASP A 29 4.72 12.80 14.54
C ASP A 29 3.99 12.48 13.24
N VAL A 30 3.61 13.49 12.46
CA VAL A 30 3.00 13.31 11.12
C VAL A 30 3.99 12.70 10.13
N GLU A 31 5.24 13.18 10.08
CA GLU A 31 6.26 12.60 9.19
C GLU A 31 6.59 11.15 9.57
N ASN A 32 6.67 10.84 10.87
CA ASN A 32 6.86 9.47 11.35
C ASN A 32 5.67 8.57 11.00
N ALA A 33 4.44 9.06 11.16
CA ALA A 33 3.24 8.32 10.77
C ALA A 33 3.21 8.06 9.26
N LYS A 34 3.57 9.05 8.45
CA LYS A 34 3.69 8.92 6.99
C LYS A 34 4.73 7.86 6.60
N GLY A 35 5.90 7.87 7.24
CA GLY A 35 6.92 6.84 7.07
C GLY A 35 6.40 5.43 7.41
N GLY A 36 5.62 5.31 8.49
CA GLY A 36 4.96 4.06 8.87
C GLY A 36 3.98 3.55 7.81
N ILE A 37 3.18 4.44 7.21
CA ILE A 37 2.22 4.08 6.16
C ILE A 37 2.94 3.66 4.87
N PHE A 38 4.03 4.34 4.50
CA PHE A 38 4.87 3.91 3.37
C PHE A 38 5.44 2.52 3.58
N GLN A 39 5.91 2.23 4.79
CA GLN A 39 6.43 0.91 5.13
C GLN A 39 5.34 -0.16 5.10
N ALA A 40 4.15 0.12 5.62
CA ALA A 40 3.01 -0.80 5.56
C ALA A 40 2.61 -1.10 4.11
N SER A 41 2.47 -0.07 3.27
CA SER A 41 2.15 -0.23 1.84
C SER A 41 3.24 -1.03 1.11
N THR A 42 4.51 -0.76 1.41
CA THR A 42 5.65 -1.48 0.81
C THR A 42 5.69 -2.94 1.24
N MET A 43 5.37 -3.25 2.51
CA MET A 43 5.28 -4.61 3.00
C MET A 43 4.14 -5.38 2.34
N ALA A 44 3.00 -4.72 2.10
CA ALA A 44 1.90 -5.30 1.36
C ALA A 44 2.28 -5.62 -0.10
N ILE A 45 2.97 -4.71 -0.79
CA ILE A 45 3.56 -4.97 -2.11
C ILE A 45 4.52 -6.17 -2.07
N PHE A 46 5.41 -6.24 -1.08
CA PHE A 46 6.34 -7.37 -0.92
C PHE A 46 5.63 -8.71 -0.73
N CYS A 47 4.53 -8.72 0.03
CA CYS A 47 3.72 -9.93 0.18
C CYS A 47 3.07 -10.36 -1.14
N LEU A 48 2.57 -9.40 -1.93
CA LEU A 48 1.90 -9.66 -3.20
C LEU A 48 2.88 -9.96 -4.35
N SER A 49 4.14 -9.51 -4.25
CA SER A 49 5.11 -9.66 -5.32
C SER A 49 5.48 -11.11 -5.59
N ASP A 50 5.17 -12.06 -4.70
CA ASP A 50 5.39 -13.49 -4.92
C ASP A 50 4.20 -14.21 -5.62
N MET A 51 3.19 -13.48 -6.12
CA MET A 51 1.99 -14.09 -6.71
C MET A 51 2.22 -14.94 -7.96
N ALA A 52 3.36 -14.77 -8.66
CA ALA A 52 3.79 -15.68 -9.72
C ALA A 52 3.95 -17.13 -9.22
N ALA A 53 4.13 -17.35 -7.92
CA ALA A 53 4.15 -18.68 -7.33
C ALA A 53 2.84 -19.46 -7.55
N LEU A 54 1.72 -18.77 -7.84
CA LEU A 54 0.47 -19.43 -8.21
C LEU A 54 0.63 -20.32 -9.44
N GLU A 55 1.42 -19.91 -10.44
CA GLU A 55 1.72 -20.74 -11.61
C GLU A 55 2.38 -22.05 -11.19
N THR A 56 3.47 -21.97 -10.42
CA THR A 56 4.18 -23.15 -9.92
C THR A 56 3.28 -24.05 -9.07
N MET A 57 2.40 -23.46 -8.24
CA MET A 57 1.44 -24.21 -7.43
C MET A 57 0.42 -24.97 -8.29
N LEU A 58 -0.03 -24.37 -9.40
CA LEU A 58 -0.93 -25.00 -10.36
C LEU A 58 -0.23 -26.15 -11.10
N GLU A 59 0.98 -25.91 -11.62
CA GLU A 59 1.78 -26.91 -12.34
C GLU A 59 2.09 -28.13 -11.48
N ASN A 60 2.35 -27.92 -10.18
CA ASN A 60 2.66 -29.00 -9.24
C ASN A 60 1.41 -29.62 -8.58
N ASN A 61 0.22 -29.21 -8.99
CA ASN A 61 -1.06 -29.73 -8.51
C ASN A 61 -1.14 -29.79 -6.96
N VAL A 62 -0.76 -28.70 -6.28
CA VAL A 62 -0.88 -28.59 -4.82
C VAL A 62 -2.34 -28.79 -4.39
N SER A 63 -2.62 -29.20 -3.14
CA SER A 63 -4.01 -29.36 -2.72
C SER A 63 -4.77 -28.01 -2.73
N ASP A 64 -6.08 -28.07 -2.94
CA ASP A 64 -6.92 -26.86 -2.92
C ASP A 64 -6.89 -26.15 -1.57
N ASP A 65 -6.71 -26.87 -0.46
CA ASP A 65 -6.52 -26.28 0.86
C ASP A 65 -5.27 -25.40 0.93
N VAL A 66 -4.15 -25.86 0.35
CA VAL A 66 -2.90 -25.10 0.28
C VAL A 66 -3.05 -23.91 -0.67
N LEU A 67 -3.76 -24.08 -1.79
CA LEU A 67 -4.06 -22.98 -2.70
C LEU A 67 -4.91 -21.91 -2.01
N ARG A 68 -5.94 -22.29 -1.24
CA ARG A 68 -6.78 -21.34 -0.49
C ARG A 68 -6.02 -20.61 0.60
N GLU A 69 -5.13 -21.28 1.32
CA GLU A 69 -4.26 -20.63 2.31
C GLU A 69 -3.43 -19.53 1.64
N ARG A 70 -2.82 -19.84 0.49
CA ARG A 70 -2.04 -18.86 -0.26
C ARG A 70 -2.90 -17.69 -0.76
N LEU A 71 -4.06 -17.96 -1.34
CA LEU A 71 -4.97 -16.92 -1.81
C LEU A 71 -5.53 -16.06 -0.66
N SER A 72 -5.74 -16.65 0.53
CA SER A 72 -6.17 -15.91 1.73
C SER A 72 -5.09 -14.94 2.18
N ARG A 73 -3.82 -15.34 2.09
CA ARG A 73 -2.69 -14.44 2.38
C ARG A 73 -2.65 -13.27 1.40
N TYR A 74 -2.85 -13.52 0.10
CA TYR A 74 -2.93 -12.45 -0.89
C TYR A 74 -4.13 -11.53 -0.69
N THR A 75 -5.28 -12.07 -0.28
CA THR A 75 -6.45 -11.27 0.09
C THR A 75 -6.10 -10.28 1.20
N TYR A 76 -5.48 -10.76 2.28
CA TYR A 76 -5.06 -9.92 3.40
C TYR A 76 -4.06 -8.84 2.98
N CYS A 77 -3.03 -9.21 2.22
CA CYS A 77 -2.03 -8.25 1.75
C CYS A 77 -2.61 -7.21 0.78
N ALA A 78 -3.58 -7.59 -0.05
CA ALA A 78 -4.29 -6.65 -0.92
C ALA A 78 -5.17 -5.67 -0.13
N TRP A 79 -5.84 -6.14 0.92
CA TRP A 79 -6.60 -5.29 1.85
C TRP A 79 -5.70 -4.27 2.57
N GLU A 80 -4.56 -4.72 3.10
CA GLU A 80 -3.56 -3.83 3.72
C GLU A 80 -3.01 -2.80 2.72
N LEU A 81 -2.70 -3.21 1.48
CA LEU A 81 -2.26 -2.30 0.42
C LEU A 81 -3.32 -1.23 0.14
N SER A 82 -4.59 -1.64 0.04
CA SER A 82 -5.72 -0.74 -0.17
C SER A 82 -5.82 0.31 0.94
N GLY A 83 -5.92 -0.13 2.20
CA GLY A 83 -6.08 0.77 3.34
C GLY A 83 -4.90 1.73 3.55
N ALA A 84 -3.67 1.23 3.42
CA ALA A 84 -2.47 2.04 3.58
C ALA A 84 -2.33 3.07 2.44
N SER A 85 -2.61 2.66 1.20
CA SER A 85 -2.56 3.56 0.04
C SER A 85 -3.64 4.64 0.08
N PHE A 86 -4.84 4.31 0.55
CA PHE A 86 -5.88 5.31 0.79
C PHE A 86 -5.44 6.34 1.83
N SER A 87 -4.79 5.90 2.91
CA SER A 87 -4.22 6.80 3.92
C SER A 87 -3.14 7.72 3.33
N LEU A 88 -2.29 7.21 2.44
CA LEU A 88 -1.32 8.04 1.71
C LEU A 88 -2.00 9.06 0.81
N TYR A 89 -3.06 8.67 0.10
CA TYR A 89 -3.84 9.57 -0.74
C TYR A 89 -4.47 10.71 0.09
N GLU A 90 -5.11 10.40 1.22
CA GLU A 90 -5.69 11.43 2.10
C GLU A 90 -4.62 12.40 2.64
N LEU A 91 -3.40 11.92 2.88
CA LEU A 91 -2.29 12.73 3.40
C LEU A 91 -1.61 13.59 2.34
N THR A 92 -1.44 13.10 1.11
CA THR A 92 -0.65 13.79 0.08
C THR A 92 -1.48 14.36 -1.07
N GLY A 93 -2.68 13.82 -1.31
CA GLY A 93 -3.52 14.12 -2.47
C GLY A 93 -2.99 13.58 -3.80
N GLU A 94 -1.92 12.77 -3.80
CA GLU A 94 -1.29 12.28 -5.03
C GLU A 94 -2.05 11.08 -5.63
N ASN A 95 -2.44 11.19 -6.91
CA ASN A 95 -3.24 10.19 -7.60
C ASN A 95 -2.60 8.80 -7.69
N LYS A 96 -1.26 8.69 -7.70
CA LYS A 96 -0.59 7.38 -7.66
C LYS A 96 -1.01 6.53 -6.47
N TYR A 97 -1.27 7.14 -5.31
CA TYR A 97 -1.73 6.41 -4.12
C TYR A 97 -3.22 6.05 -4.22
N TRP A 98 -4.02 6.86 -4.91
CA TRP A 98 -5.40 6.49 -5.26
C TRP A 98 -5.43 5.28 -6.21
N ASN A 99 -4.59 5.27 -7.24
CA ASN A 99 -4.48 4.14 -8.16
C ASN A 99 -4.06 2.86 -7.42
N LEU A 100 -3.12 2.97 -6.49
CA LEU A 100 -2.67 1.84 -5.67
C LEU A 100 -3.77 1.35 -4.70
N TYR A 101 -4.56 2.27 -4.13
CA TYR A 101 -5.76 1.93 -3.35
C TYR A 101 -6.75 1.09 -4.17
N VAL A 102 -7.09 1.55 -5.38
CA VAL A 102 -8.03 0.82 -6.25
C VAL A 102 -7.44 -0.52 -6.71
N ALA A 103 -6.14 -0.57 -7.03
CA ALA A 103 -5.46 -1.82 -7.37
C ALA A 103 -5.54 -2.83 -6.21
N GLY A 104 -5.27 -2.39 -4.98
CA GLY A 104 -5.40 -3.21 -3.77
C GLY A 104 -6.82 -3.73 -3.59
N GLY A 105 -7.84 -2.87 -3.71
CA GLY A 105 -9.24 -3.27 -3.59
C GLY A 105 -9.69 -4.28 -4.66
N ASN A 106 -9.23 -4.11 -5.91
CA ASN A 106 -9.54 -5.06 -6.99
C ASN A 106 -8.90 -6.43 -6.72
N LEU A 107 -7.64 -6.46 -6.27
CA LEU A 107 -6.94 -7.71 -5.91
C LEU A 107 -7.59 -8.39 -4.69
N GLU A 108 -7.96 -7.63 -3.67
CA GLU A 108 -8.67 -8.14 -2.49
C GLU A 108 -9.98 -8.82 -2.91
N SER A 109 -10.79 -8.14 -3.72
CA SER A 109 -12.06 -8.67 -4.23
C SER A 109 -11.85 -9.96 -5.02
N TYR A 110 -10.86 -9.97 -5.93
CA TYR A 110 -10.52 -11.14 -6.72
C TYR A 110 -10.11 -12.33 -5.85
N PHE A 111 -9.11 -12.14 -4.97
CA PHE A 111 -8.59 -13.23 -4.16
C PHE A 111 -9.61 -13.72 -3.14
N SER A 112 -10.40 -12.83 -2.55
CA SER A 112 -11.53 -13.19 -1.68
C SER A 112 -12.54 -14.08 -2.42
N THR A 113 -12.86 -13.73 -3.67
CA THR A 113 -13.74 -14.55 -4.51
C THR A 113 -13.11 -15.91 -4.83
N ALA A 114 -11.82 -15.94 -5.17
CA ALA A 114 -11.11 -17.18 -5.48
C ALA A 114 -11.01 -18.12 -4.26
N VAL A 115 -10.70 -17.58 -3.07
CA VAL A 115 -10.65 -18.33 -1.80
C VAL A 115 -11.98 -18.98 -1.45
N ASN A 116 -13.10 -18.36 -1.82
CA ASN A 116 -14.44 -18.85 -1.52
C ASN A 116 -15.08 -19.66 -2.66
N SER A 117 -14.44 -19.74 -3.83
CA SER A 117 -14.93 -20.52 -4.98
C SER A 117 -14.96 -22.01 -4.67
N PRO A 118 -15.98 -22.79 -5.10
CA PRO A 118 -15.96 -24.25 -4.99
C PRO A 118 -14.79 -24.88 -5.77
N ASP A 119 -14.32 -24.23 -6.84
CA ASP A 119 -13.13 -24.60 -7.58
C ASP A 119 -12.17 -23.38 -7.64
N PRO A 120 -11.22 -23.27 -6.68
CA PRO A 120 -10.28 -22.15 -6.62
C PRO A 120 -9.25 -22.26 -7.75
N ARG A 121 -8.90 -23.48 -8.16
CA ARG A 121 -7.92 -23.77 -9.19
C ARG A 121 -8.39 -23.30 -10.56
N GLU A 122 -9.63 -23.62 -10.92
CA GLU A 122 -10.21 -23.15 -12.18
C GLU A 122 -10.29 -21.62 -12.22
N LYS A 123 -10.60 -20.97 -11.09
CA LYS A 123 -10.67 -19.52 -11.01
C LYS A 123 -9.30 -18.88 -11.30
N VAL A 124 -8.25 -19.33 -10.62
CA VAL A 124 -6.91 -18.71 -10.75
C VAL A 124 -6.17 -19.12 -12.01
N SER A 125 -6.43 -20.31 -12.56
CA SER A 125 -5.71 -20.80 -13.75
C SER A 125 -5.97 -19.97 -15.02
N LYS A 126 -7.11 -19.27 -15.08
CA LYS A 126 -7.48 -18.38 -16.19
C LYS A 126 -6.64 -17.10 -16.24
N ASP A 127 -6.09 -16.68 -15.11
CA ASP A 127 -5.47 -15.37 -14.93
C ASP A 127 -3.96 -15.43 -14.63
N VAL A 128 -3.34 -16.60 -14.75
CA VAL A 128 -1.91 -16.84 -14.44
C VAL A 128 -0.99 -15.81 -15.08
N ARG A 129 -1.21 -15.48 -16.36
CA ARG A 129 -0.41 -14.47 -17.06
C ARG A 129 -0.45 -13.12 -16.36
N ILE A 130 -1.63 -12.70 -15.89
CA ILE A 130 -1.81 -11.42 -15.20
C ILE A 130 -1.10 -11.44 -13.86
N PHE A 131 -1.11 -12.55 -13.11
CA PHE A 131 -0.36 -12.67 -11.86
C PHE A 131 1.15 -12.55 -12.07
N ASN A 132 1.68 -13.13 -13.16
CA ASN A 132 3.10 -12.99 -13.49
C ASN A 132 3.44 -11.53 -13.80
N GLU A 133 2.63 -10.84 -14.61
CA GLU A 133 2.85 -9.42 -14.92
C GLU A 133 2.73 -8.52 -13.68
N LEU A 134 1.77 -8.78 -12.78
CA LEU A 134 1.63 -8.09 -11.50
C LEU A 134 2.83 -8.35 -10.58
N SER A 135 3.28 -9.60 -10.48
CA SER A 135 4.44 -10.00 -9.67
C SER A 135 5.72 -9.29 -10.13
N GLU A 136 5.93 -9.18 -11.44
CA GLU A 136 7.05 -8.43 -12.03
C GLU A 136 6.96 -6.93 -11.72
N GLU A 137 5.79 -6.32 -11.90
CA GLU A 137 5.59 -4.88 -11.64
C GLU A 137 5.80 -4.53 -10.16
N LEU A 138 5.22 -5.32 -9.25
CA LEU A 138 5.41 -5.16 -7.81
C LEU A 138 6.87 -5.34 -7.41
N SER A 139 7.58 -6.30 -8.03
CA SER A 139 9.01 -6.51 -7.80
C SER A 139 9.85 -5.32 -8.27
N SER A 140 9.51 -4.71 -9.40
CA SER A 140 10.14 -3.47 -9.90
C SER A 140 10.00 -2.33 -8.90
N ILE A 141 8.79 -2.10 -8.37
CA ILE A 141 8.52 -1.06 -7.37
C ILE A 141 9.39 -1.27 -6.12
N LEU A 142 9.52 -2.50 -5.63
CA LEU A 142 10.38 -2.81 -4.48
C LEU A 142 11.86 -2.51 -4.77
N GLN A 143 12.35 -2.84 -5.96
CA GLN A 143 13.72 -2.54 -6.37
C GLN A 143 13.98 -1.04 -6.52
N ASN A 144 12.95 -0.27 -6.87
CA ASN A 144 13.00 1.20 -7.02
C ASN A 144 12.84 1.96 -5.70
N GLY A 145 12.82 1.27 -4.56
CA GLY A 145 12.73 1.88 -3.23
C GLY A 145 11.32 1.88 -2.63
N GLY A 146 10.41 1.06 -3.17
CA GLY A 146 9.09 0.83 -2.61
C GLY A 146 8.09 1.96 -2.88
N VAL A 147 7.05 2.02 -2.06
CA VAL A 147 5.90 2.92 -2.30
C VAL A 147 6.26 4.41 -2.16
N GLU A 148 7.29 4.73 -1.39
CA GLU A 148 7.78 6.12 -1.25
C GLU A 148 8.27 6.68 -2.59
N ASN A 149 8.95 5.86 -3.39
CA ASN A 149 9.50 6.23 -4.70
C ASN A 149 8.59 5.84 -5.88
N LEU A 150 7.35 5.43 -5.61
CA LEU A 150 6.40 5.03 -6.62
C LEU A 150 6.16 6.16 -7.63
N THR A 151 6.27 5.83 -8.91
CA THR A 151 5.93 6.74 -10.01
C THR A 151 4.46 6.62 -10.40
N ASP A 152 3.90 7.66 -11.03
CA ASP A 152 2.52 7.61 -11.54
C ASP A 152 2.34 6.50 -12.58
N ALA A 153 3.35 6.25 -13.42
CA ALA A 153 3.31 5.23 -14.46
C ALA A 153 3.25 3.81 -13.88
N GLU A 154 4.06 3.51 -12.86
CA GLU A 154 4.01 2.22 -12.14
C GLU A 154 2.64 2.03 -11.47
N ALA A 155 2.11 3.07 -10.82
CA ALA A 155 0.80 3.01 -10.17
C ALA A 155 -0.35 2.80 -11.18
N GLU A 156 -0.31 3.47 -12.33
CA GLU A 156 -1.29 3.29 -13.41
C GLU A 156 -1.20 1.89 -14.01
N ARG A 157 0.01 1.34 -14.18
CA ARG A 157 0.20 -0.02 -14.68
C ARG A 157 -0.38 -1.06 -13.73
N LEU A 158 -0.12 -0.95 -12.43
CA LEU A 158 -0.73 -1.81 -11.41
C LEU A 158 -2.26 -1.71 -11.40
N PHE A 159 -2.80 -0.49 -11.48
CA PHE A 159 -4.23 -0.26 -11.57
C PHE A 159 -4.86 -1.01 -12.74
N ASN A 160 -4.29 -0.86 -13.94
CA ASN A 160 -4.81 -1.49 -15.16
C ASN A 160 -4.74 -3.02 -15.10
N LEU A 161 -3.63 -3.58 -14.61
CA LEU A 161 -3.47 -5.02 -14.42
C LEU A 161 -4.48 -5.55 -13.41
N ALA A 162 -4.62 -4.93 -12.24
CA ALA A 162 -5.58 -5.35 -11.22
C ALA A 162 -7.02 -5.20 -11.69
N GLN A 163 -7.33 -4.15 -12.46
CA GLN A 163 -8.67 -3.95 -13.03
C GLN A 163 -9.03 -5.03 -14.05
N SER A 164 -8.05 -5.58 -14.78
CA SER A 164 -8.30 -6.69 -15.71
C SER A 164 -8.79 -7.98 -15.01
N LEU A 165 -8.54 -8.11 -13.71
CA LEU A 165 -9.03 -9.22 -12.88
C LEU A 165 -10.47 -8.99 -12.36
N SER A 166 -11.01 -7.77 -12.47
CA SER A 166 -12.31 -7.38 -11.87
C SER A 166 -13.53 -7.73 -12.73
N GLY A 167 -13.42 -8.77 -13.57
CA GLY A 167 -14.45 -9.25 -14.50
C GLY A 167 -15.37 -10.34 -13.96
#